data_AF-A0A925CGX0-F1
#
_entry.id   AF-A0A925CGX0-F1
#
_cell.length_a   1.000
_cell.length_b   1.000
_cell.length_c   1.000
_cell.angle_alpha   90.00
_cell.angle_beta   90.00
_cell.angle_gamma   90.00
#
_symmetry.space_group_name_H-M   'P 1'
#
loop_
_entity.id
_entity.type
_entity.pdbx_description
1 polymer ?
#
loop_
_entity_poly.entity_id
_entity_poly.type
_entity_poly.pdbx_seq_one_letter_code
_entity_poly.pdbx_strand_id
1 'polypeptide(L)' 'MSPRLTAGLYLCGDYRESGTFDGALLSGRKAADAVMADYAARDTGVMA' A
#
# COMPACT_ATOMS: atom_id res chain seq x y z
N MET A 1 -4.21 -2.92 9.40
CA MET A 1 -3.50 -4.08 8.81
C MET A 1 -2.50 -3.59 7.78
N SER A 2 -1.37 -4.29 7.56
CA SER A 2 -0.40 -3.89 6.52
C SER A 2 -1.02 -3.99 5.11
N PRO A 3 -0.84 -3.00 4.22
CA PRO A 3 -1.26 -3.12 2.83
C PRO A 3 -0.32 -4.01 2.01
N ARG A 4 0.90 -4.31 2.50
CA ARG A 4 1.89 -5.15 1.79
C ARG A 4 1.57 -6.62 1.99
N LEU A 5 1.37 -7.34 0.88
CA LEU A 5 1.20 -8.79 0.89
C LEU A 5 2.53 -9.50 0.62
N THR A 6 3.23 -9.07 -0.42
CA THR A 6 4.59 -9.49 -0.76
C THR A 6 5.29 -8.37 -1.51
N ALA A 7 6.57 -8.53 -1.87
CA ALA A 7 7.35 -7.52 -2.56
C ALA A 7 6.65 -7.05 -3.85
N GLY A 8 6.35 -5.75 -3.92
CA GLY A 8 5.67 -5.15 -5.07
C GLY A 8 4.18 -5.47 -5.21
N LEU A 9 3.57 -6.20 -4.28
CA LEU A 9 2.14 -6.53 -4.29
C LEU A 9 1.42 -6.01 -3.04
N TYR A 10 0.39 -5.20 -3.28
CA TYR A 10 -0.36 -4.48 -2.25
C TYR A 10 -1.85 -4.80 -2.35
N LEU A 11 -2.53 -4.79 -1.21
CA LEU A 11 -3.96 -5.04 -1.10
C LEU A 11 -4.70 -3.79 -0.63
N CYS A 12 -5.80 -3.49 -1.28
CA CYS A 12 -6.81 -2.52 -0.85
C CYS A 12 -8.21 -3.07 -1.17
N GLY A 13 -9.23 -2.42 -0.62
CA GLY A 13 -10.63 -2.81 -0.68
C GLY A 13 -11.32 -2.56 0.65
N ASP A 14 -12.63 -2.39 0.61
CA ASP A 14 -13.48 -2.22 1.79
C ASP A 14 -13.35 -3.37 2.81
N TYR A 15 -13.14 -4.61 2.34
CA TYR A 15 -12.88 -5.78 3.18
C TYR A 15 -11.60 -5.68 4.03
N ARG A 16 -10.70 -4.74 3.71
CA ARG A 16 -9.46 -4.49 4.46
C ARG A 16 -9.70 -3.57 5.66
N GLU A 17 -10.86 -2.92 5.73
CA GLU A 17 -11.26 -1.97 6.77
C GLU A 17 -12.66 -2.35 7.30
N SER A 18 -13.70 -1.55 7.01
CA SER A 18 -15.04 -1.68 7.60
C SER A 18 -16.15 -2.14 6.63
N GLY A 19 -15.83 -2.56 5.41
CA GLY A 19 -16.87 -2.94 4.42
C GLY A 19 -17.72 -1.77 3.91
N THR A 20 -17.19 -0.54 3.97
CA THR A 20 -17.87 0.69 3.54
C THR A 20 -17.10 1.37 2.42
N PHE A 21 -17.74 2.31 1.71
CA PHE A 21 -17.06 3.16 0.71
C PHE A 21 -15.87 3.92 1.30
N ASP A 22 -16.04 4.53 2.47
CA ASP A 22 -14.93 5.23 3.15
C ASP A 22 -13.81 4.26 3.53
N GLY A 23 -14.16 3.03 3.93
CA GLY A 23 -13.18 1.96 4.17
C GLY A 23 -12.38 1.61 2.91
N ALA A 24 -13.04 1.52 1.75
CA ALA A 24 -12.35 1.30 0.47
C ALA A 24 -11.36 2.44 0.16
N LEU A 25 -11.80 3.69 0.28
CA LEU A 25 -10.94 4.86 0.01
C LEU A 25 -9.75 4.93 0.99
N LEU A 26 -9.99 4.68 2.27
CA LEU A 26 -8.94 4.64 3.29
C LEU A 26 -7.90 3.56 3.00
N SER A 27 -8.35 2.33 2.71
CA SER A 27 -7.46 1.23 2.37
C SER A 27 -6.64 1.50 1.10
N GLY A 28 -7.26 2.14 0.10
CA GLY A 28 -6.62 2.56 -1.15
C GLY A 28 -5.51 3.58 -0.88
N ARG A 29 -5.77 4.58 -0.02
CA ARG A 29 -4.75 5.55 0.39
C ARG A 29 -3.55 4.86 1.05
N LYS A 30 -3.80 3.95 2.00
CA LYS A 30 -2.73 3.19 2.67
C LYS A 30 -1.89 2.36 1.68
N ALA A 31 -2.53 1.72 0.70
CA ALA A 31 -1.82 0.96 -0.32
C ALA A 31 -0.95 1.86 -1.21
N ALA A 32 -1.48 3.01 -1.65
CA ALA A 32 -0.73 3.99 -2.44
C ALA A 32 0.48 4.55 -1.67
N ASP A 33 0.30 4.88 -0.39
CA ASP A 33 1.41 5.35 0.47
C ASP A 33 2.52 4.30 0.60
N ALA A 34 2.13 3.02 0.74
CA ALA A 34 3.08 1.92 0.80
C ALA A 34 3.84 1.72 -0.53
N VAL A 35 3.14 1.82 -1.67
CA VAL A 35 3.76 1.79 -3.00
C VAL A 35 4.80 2.91 -3.12
N MET A 36 4.44 4.14 -2.79
CA MET A 36 5.35 5.29 -2.90
C MET A 36 6.57 5.14 -2.00
N ALA A 37 6.39 4.67 -0.76
CA ALA A 37 7.49 4.42 0.16
C ALA A 37 8.46 3.35 -0.37
N ASP A 38 7.94 2.23 -0.88
CA ASP A 38 8.77 1.14 -1.40
C ASP A 38 9.46 1.56 -2.71
N TYR A 39 8.82 2.37 -3.56
CA TYR A 39 9.47 2.98 -4.72
C TYR A 39 10.59 3.94 -4.32
N ALA A 40 10.37 4.83 -3.37
CA ALA A 40 11.40 5.75 -2.88
C ALA A 40 12.59 5.01 -2.26
N ALA A 41 12.33 3.91 -1.53
CA ALA A 41 13.38 3.05 -0.99
C ALA A 41 14.17 2.30 -2.06
N ARG A 42 13.55 1.97 -3.21
CA ARG A 42 14.24 1.40 -4.38
C ARG A 42 15.06 2.46 -5.13
N ASP A 43 14.55 3.68 -5.23
CA ASP A 43 15.17 4.78 -6.00
C ASP A 43 16.37 5.41 -5.25
N THR A 44 16.32 5.43 -3.92
CA THR A 44 17.47 5.79 -3.07
C THR A 44 18.53 4.68 -2.99
N GLY A 45 18.30 3.55 -3.65
CA GLY A 45 19.29 2.51 -3.92
C GLY A 45 20.29 2.94 -4.98
N VAL A 46 21.37 3.60 -4.56
CA VAL A 46 22.70 3.46 -5.18
C VAL A 46 22.91 1.97 -5.52
N MET A 47 23.35 1.67 -6.74
CA MET A 47 23.90 0.35 -7.07
C MET A 47 24.98 -0.02 -6.04
N ALA A 48 24.66 -0.91 -5.12
CA ALA A 48 25.58 -1.66 -4.27
C ALA A 48 24.94 -3.00 -3.91
#